data_AF-A0A238UAQ4-F1
#
_entry.id   AF-A0A238UAQ4-F1
#
_cell.length_a   1.000
_cell.length_b   1.000
_cell.length_c   1.000
_cell.angle_alpha   90.00
_cell.angle_beta   90.00
_cell.angle_gamma   90.00
#
_symmetry.space_group_name_H-M   'P 1'
#
loop_
_entity.id
_entity.type
_entity.pdbx_description
1 polymer ?
#
loop_
_entity_poly.entity_id
_entity_poly.type
_entity_poly.pdbx_seq_one_letter_code
_entity_poly.pdbx_strand_id
1 'polypeptide(L)'
;MKANIFSLKFFCLIIFTVSVVSCNLNTNSDTKINELQKEIATQEAINNALKEANQNFKKRIEVLNNESEKHSEKCVSEYEKELYLDKETVNFIIDDELNFLLDKKDFAEKAIKLANFENNSFYRIYNNFFNLYLYEPYPIQDKMQFLHYLMNKFDRSSKNIERFFDTETINHIAYLIKQTGFYEKSGLEKRLTCLLATYEHESTDEELFLQLYAKFNSDSWDWSELKTIPSEEMKSTIADIFTTHEIYTQDIFDSYGFWARRSNEGNAATVYKVLKQFQKHISSL
;
A
#
# COMPACT_ATOMS: atom_id res chain seq x y z
N MET A 1 -8.78 -24.09 -123.69
CA MET A 1 -9.40 -24.37 -122.38
C MET A 1 -8.36 -24.14 -121.29
N LYS A 2 -8.27 -22.91 -120.76
CA LYS A 2 -7.29 -22.47 -119.75
C LYS A 2 -8.06 -22.12 -118.46
N ALA A 3 -8.49 -23.14 -117.75
CA ALA A 3 -8.90 -23.09 -116.35
C ALA A 3 -8.27 -24.37 -115.75
N ASN A 4 -7.38 -24.33 -114.77
CA ASN A 4 -7.77 -24.20 -113.37
C ASN A 4 -6.53 -24.08 -112.44
N ILE A 5 -5.47 -23.41 -112.87
CA ILE A 5 -4.25 -23.27 -112.03
C ILE A 5 -4.51 -22.30 -110.85
N PHE A 6 -5.44 -21.36 -111.00
CA PHE A 6 -5.77 -20.38 -109.97
C PHE A 6 -6.62 -20.99 -108.83
N SER A 7 -7.53 -21.93 -109.13
CA SER A 7 -8.37 -22.56 -108.09
C SER A 7 -7.59 -23.58 -107.25
N LEU A 8 -6.66 -24.33 -107.85
CA LEU A 8 -5.86 -25.32 -107.13
C LEU A 8 -4.88 -24.67 -106.14
N LYS A 9 -4.23 -23.57 -106.52
CA LYS A 9 -3.33 -22.82 -105.62
C LYS A 9 -4.10 -22.17 -104.46
N PHE A 10 -5.31 -21.68 -104.72
CA PHE A 10 -6.17 -21.11 -103.68
C PHE A 10 -6.68 -22.19 -102.71
N PHE A 11 -7.04 -23.37 -103.22
CA PHE A 11 -7.47 -24.49 -102.39
C PHE A 11 -6.35 -25.05 -101.51
N CYS A 12 -5.12 -25.17 -102.04
CA CYS A 12 -3.95 -25.56 -101.25
C CYS A 12 -3.60 -24.53 -100.17
N LEU A 13 -3.76 -23.23 -100.45
CA LEU A 13 -3.53 -22.17 -99.46
C LEU A 13 -4.54 -22.25 -98.30
N ILE A 14 -5.82 -22.47 -98.61
CA ILE A 14 -6.88 -22.63 -97.62
C ILE A 14 -6.62 -23.87 -96.74
N ILE A 15 -6.32 -25.02 -97.35
CA ILE A 15 -6.01 -26.25 -96.60
C ILE A 15 -4.77 -26.06 -95.74
N PHE A 16 -3.73 -25.37 -96.22
CA PHE A 16 -2.54 -25.09 -95.43
C PHE A 16 -2.86 -24.15 -94.25
N THR A 17 -3.65 -23.10 -94.46
CA THR A 17 -4.08 -22.21 -93.36
C THR A 17 -4.98 -22.91 -92.35
N VAL A 18 -5.90 -23.78 -92.78
CA VAL A 18 -6.77 -24.54 -91.86
C VAL A 18 -5.97 -25.58 -91.08
N SER A 19 -4.99 -26.24 -91.72
CA SER A 19 -4.07 -27.18 -91.06
C SER A 19 -3.18 -26.49 -90.01
N VAL A 20 -2.64 -25.32 -90.33
CA VAL A 20 -1.76 -24.55 -89.41
C VAL A 20 -2.56 -23.95 -88.25
N VAL A 21 -3.79 -23.47 -88.50
CA VAL A 21 -4.68 -22.95 -87.45
C VAL A 21 -5.20 -24.08 -86.55
N SER A 22 -5.51 -25.26 -87.12
CA SER A 22 -5.96 -26.42 -86.34
C SER A 22 -4.84 -27.05 -85.49
N CYS A 23 -3.58 -27.00 -85.93
CA CYS A 23 -2.45 -27.47 -85.13
C CYS A 23 -2.05 -26.51 -83.98
N ASN A 24 -2.32 -25.20 -84.12
CA ASN A 24 -2.03 -24.21 -83.07
C ASN A 24 -3.18 -24.01 -82.07
N LEU A 25 -4.39 -24.48 -82.37
CA LEU A 25 -5.53 -24.43 -81.48
C LEU A 25 -5.40 -25.42 -80.31
N ASN A 26 -4.89 -26.64 -80.56
CA ASN A 26 -4.71 -27.66 -79.53
C ASN A 26 -3.55 -27.37 -78.57
N THR A 27 -2.42 -26.87 -79.07
CA THR A 27 -1.27 -26.54 -78.23
C THR A 27 -1.55 -25.37 -77.28
N ASN A 28 -2.27 -24.33 -77.72
CA ASN A 28 -2.63 -23.21 -76.85
C ASN A 28 -3.67 -23.58 -75.79
N SER A 29 -4.64 -24.45 -76.10
CA SER A 29 -5.61 -24.93 -75.12
C SER A 29 -4.96 -25.84 -74.09
N ASP A 30 -4.11 -26.78 -74.51
CA ASP A 30 -3.46 -27.74 -73.60
C ASP A 30 -2.45 -27.05 -72.67
N THR A 31 -1.73 -26.03 -73.18
CA THR A 31 -0.80 -25.24 -72.36
C THR A 31 -1.57 -24.45 -71.28
N LYS A 32 -2.70 -23.83 -71.65
CA LYS A 32 -3.56 -23.09 -70.73
C LYS A 32 -4.24 -23.99 -69.69
N ILE A 33 -4.65 -25.20 -70.09
CA ILE A 33 -5.21 -26.21 -69.19
C ILE A 33 -4.16 -26.65 -68.18
N ASN A 34 -2.92 -26.91 -68.61
CA ASN A 34 -1.83 -27.29 -67.72
C ASN A 34 -1.45 -26.15 -66.74
N GLU A 35 -1.46 -24.89 -67.20
CA GLU A 35 -1.25 -23.72 -66.34
C GLU A 35 -2.35 -23.61 -65.27
N LEU A 36 -3.63 -23.73 -65.67
CA LEU A 36 -4.76 -23.71 -64.74
C LEU A 36 -4.74 -24.87 -63.75
N GLN A 37 -4.37 -26.07 -64.17
CA GLN A 37 -4.21 -27.21 -63.26
C GLN A 37 -3.09 -26.98 -62.24
N LYS A 38 -1.99 -26.36 -62.66
CA LYS A 38 -0.89 -26.01 -61.76
C LYS A 38 -1.31 -24.90 -60.78
N GLU A 39 -2.11 -23.95 -61.23
CA GLU A 39 -2.65 -22.87 -60.39
C GLU A 39 -3.66 -23.42 -59.36
N ILE A 40 -4.54 -24.35 -59.77
CA ILE A 40 -5.44 -25.08 -58.87
C ILE A 40 -4.66 -25.85 -57.81
N ALA A 41 -3.65 -26.64 -58.22
CA ALA A 41 -2.83 -27.40 -57.27
C ALA A 41 -2.08 -26.50 -56.28
N THR A 42 -1.62 -25.32 -56.75
CA THR A 42 -0.97 -24.32 -55.89
C THR A 42 -1.97 -23.71 -54.91
N GLN A 43 -3.17 -23.37 -55.37
CA GLN A 43 -4.23 -22.82 -54.53
C GLN A 43 -4.73 -23.83 -53.49
N GLU A 44 -4.82 -25.11 -53.84
CA GLU A 44 -5.15 -26.19 -52.91
C GLU A 44 -4.08 -26.36 -51.83
N ALA A 45 -2.79 -26.30 -52.20
CA ALA A 45 -1.68 -26.33 -51.24
C ALA A 45 -1.74 -25.14 -50.28
N ILE A 46 -2.01 -23.93 -50.79
CA ILE A 46 -2.18 -22.72 -49.97
C ILE A 46 -3.38 -22.85 -49.02
N ASN A 47 -4.51 -23.34 -49.51
CA ASN A 47 -5.72 -23.53 -48.71
C ASN A 47 -5.50 -24.55 -47.59
N ASN A 48 -4.78 -25.64 -47.87
CA ASN A 48 -4.43 -26.64 -46.86
C ASN A 48 -3.50 -26.05 -45.79
N ALA A 49 -2.47 -25.30 -46.19
CA ALA A 49 -1.57 -24.62 -45.27
C ALA A 49 -2.32 -23.59 -44.38
N LEU A 50 -3.25 -22.82 -44.96
CA LEU A 50 -4.09 -21.88 -44.21
C LEU A 50 -5.03 -22.60 -43.23
N LYS A 51 -5.56 -23.76 -43.62
CA LYS A 51 -6.43 -24.58 -42.75
C LYS A 51 -5.65 -25.12 -41.55
N GLU A 52 -4.43 -25.61 -41.77
CA GLU A 52 -3.54 -26.05 -40.69
C GLU A 52 -3.14 -24.89 -39.76
N ALA A 53 -2.77 -23.73 -40.34
CA ALA A 53 -2.46 -22.53 -39.56
C ALA A 53 -3.65 -22.09 -38.69
N ASN A 54 -4.86 -22.09 -39.24
CA ASN A 54 -6.09 -21.78 -38.49
C ASN A 54 -6.38 -22.78 -37.37
N GLN A 55 -6.13 -24.07 -37.58
CA GLN A 55 -6.26 -25.07 -36.52
C GLN A 55 -5.24 -24.84 -35.40
N ASN A 56 -4.01 -24.48 -35.74
CA ASN A 56 -2.97 -24.14 -34.77
C ASN A 56 -3.31 -22.87 -33.99
N PHE A 57 -3.85 -21.84 -34.65
CA PHE A 57 -4.33 -20.64 -33.95
C PHE A 57 -5.47 -20.93 -33.00
N LYS A 58 -6.45 -21.77 -33.38
CA LYS A 58 -7.54 -22.19 -32.48
C LYS A 58 -7.01 -22.88 -31.24
N LYS A 59 -6.08 -23.84 -31.39
CA LYS A 59 -5.44 -24.53 -30.26
C LYS A 59 -4.68 -23.55 -29.36
N ARG A 60 -4.00 -22.57 -29.94
CA ARG A 60 -3.24 -21.58 -29.17
C ARG A 60 -4.14 -20.60 -28.41
N ILE A 61 -5.27 -20.20 -29.00
CA ILE A 61 -6.30 -19.41 -28.31
C ILE A 61 -6.87 -20.20 -27.13
N GLU A 62 -7.15 -21.49 -27.31
CA GLU A 62 -7.67 -22.36 -26.24
C GLU A 62 -6.67 -22.51 -25.08
N VAL A 63 -5.38 -22.70 -25.38
CA VAL A 63 -4.32 -22.71 -24.36
C VAL A 63 -4.25 -21.38 -23.61
N LEU A 64 -4.22 -20.25 -24.34
CA LEU A 64 -4.16 -18.92 -23.73
C LEU A 64 -5.38 -18.61 -22.87
N ASN A 65 -6.58 -19.02 -23.29
CA ASN A 65 -7.80 -18.86 -22.51
C ASN A 65 -7.74 -19.69 -21.23
N ASN A 66 -7.31 -20.96 -21.31
CA ASN A 66 -7.16 -21.82 -20.12
C ASN A 66 -6.09 -21.30 -19.15
N GLU A 67 -4.98 -20.77 -19.66
CA GLU A 67 -3.94 -20.14 -18.84
C GLU A 67 -4.45 -18.85 -18.18
N SER A 68 -5.20 -18.03 -18.92
CA SER A 68 -5.83 -16.82 -18.41
C SER A 68 -6.90 -17.12 -17.36
N GLU A 69 -7.73 -18.15 -17.56
CA GLU A 69 -8.72 -18.61 -16.58
C GLU A 69 -8.03 -19.10 -15.31
N LYS A 70 -7.02 -19.97 -15.42
CA LYS A 70 -6.24 -20.43 -14.25
C LYS A 70 -5.54 -19.28 -13.52
N HIS A 71 -5.01 -18.30 -14.25
CA HIS A 71 -4.39 -17.13 -13.65
C HIS A 71 -5.42 -16.25 -12.95
N SER A 72 -6.60 -16.07 -13.55
CA SER A 72 -7.73 -15.37 -12.95
C SER A 72 -8.24 -16.09 -11.69
N GLU A 73 -8.44 -17.40 -11.74
CA GLU A 73 -8.83 -18.21 -10.58
C GLU A 73 -7.79 -18.16 -9.47
N LYS A 74 -6.51 -18.24 -9.81
CA LYS A 74 -5.42 -18.09 -8.85
C LYS A 74 -5.43 -16.69 -8.21
N CYS A 75 -5.55 -15.64 -9.02
CA CYS A 75 -5.57 -14.26 -8.56
C CYS A 75 -6.82 -13.99 -7.69
N VAL A 76 -7.99 -14.49 -8.08
CA VAL A 76 -9.22 -14.47 -7.27
C VAL A 76 -9.02 -15.25 -5.97
N SER A 77 -8.40 -16.44 -5.99
CA SER A 77 -8.14 -17.22 -4.77
C SER A 77 -7.11 -16.59 -3.84
N GLU A 78 -6.13 -15.87 -4.38
CA GLU A 78 -5.14 -15.09 -3.63
C GLU A 78 -5.80 -13.83 -3.05
N TYR A 79 -6.61 -13.12 -3.84
CA TYR A 79 -7.44 -12.00 -3.37
C TYR A 79 -8.46 -12.42 -2.31
N GLU A 80 -9.12 -13.56 -2.49
CA GLU A 80 -10.06 -14.11 -1.52
C GLU A 80 -9.35 -14.48 -0.23
N LYS A 81 -8.12 -15.02 -0.27
CA LYS A 81 -7.30 -15.28 0.94
C LYS A 81 -6.76 -14.01 1.58
N GLU A 82 -6.49 -12.96 0.82
CA GLU A 82 -6.04 -11.65 1.34
C GLU A 82 -7.20 -10.81 1.89
N LEU A 83 -8.43 -10.99 1.39
CA LEU A 83 -9.64 -10.29 1.83
C LEU A 83 -10.48 -11.08 2.85
N TYR A 84 -10.40 -12.42 2.88
CA TYR A 84 -10.85 -13.19 4.02
C TYR A 84 -9.83 -13.02 5.13
N LEU A 85 -10.10 -12.04 6.00
CA LEU A 85 -9.55 -12.09 7.35
C LEU A 85 -10.03 -13.42 7.94
N ASP A 86 -9.08 -14.32 8.21
CA ASP A 86 -9.37 -15.60 8.85
C ASP A 86 -10.17 -15.32 10.14
N LYS A 87 -11.14 -16.18 10.44
CA LYS A 87 -12.01 -16.00 11.60
C LYS A 87 -11.21 -15.85 12.90
N GLU A 88 -10.06 -16.52 13.07
CA GLU A 88 -9.19 -16.29 14.23
C GLU A 88 -8.49 -14.92 14.19
N THR A 89 -8.14 -14.45 12.99
CA THR A 89 -7.54 -13.13 12.71
C THR A 89 -8.51 -11.98 12.93
N VAL A 90 -9.81 -12.14 12.64
CA VAL A 90 -10.87 -11.13 12.91
C VAL A 90 -11.63 -11.38 14.20
N ASN A 91 -11.43 -12.50 14.90
CA ASN A 91 -12.18 -12.79 16.13
C ASN A 91 -12.01 -11.70 17.19
N PHE A 92 -10.90 -10.95 17.22
CA PHE A 92 -10.77 -9.81 18.14
C PHE A 92 -11.61 -8.57 17.73
N ILE A 93 -12.05 -8.49 16.47
CA ILE A 93 -12.95 -7.46 15.90
C ILE A 93 -14.41 -7.92 15.98
N ILE A 94 -14.66 -9.21 15.73
CA ILE A 94 -15.97 -9.87 15.67
C ILE A 94 -16.18 -10.71 16.95
N ASP A 95 -15.73 -10.21 18.09
CA ASP A 95 -16.18 -10.76 19.35
C ASP A 95 -17.34 -9.92 19.87
N ASP A 96 -18.26 -10.56 20.58
CA ASP A 96 -19.22 -9.88 21.46
C ASP A 96 -18.49 -9.02 22.53
N GLU A 97 -17.14 -9.09 22.57
CA GLU A 97 -16.20 -8.32 23.35
C GLU A 97 -15.79 -6.94 22.79
N LEU A 98 -16.35 -6.41 21.67
CA LEU A 98 -16.17 -4.96 21.37
C LEU A 98 -16.64 -4.04 22.52
N ASN A 99 -17.29 -4.61 23.55
CA ASN A 99 -17.41 -4.03 24.88
C ASN A 99 -16.09 -3.53 25.49
N PHE A 100 -14.91 -4.01 25.11
CA PHE A 100 -13.64 -3.43 25.59
C PHE A 100 -13.39 -2.01 25.05
N LEU A 101 -13.97 -1.65 23.90
CA LEU A 101 -13.97 -0.25 23.43
C LEU A 101 -15.00 0.60 24.19
N LEU A 102 -15.95 -0.05 24.87
CA LEU A 102 -16.93 0.57 25.76
C LEU A 102 -16.45 0.62 27.22
N ASP A 103 -15.56 -0.29 27.63
CA ASP A 103 -14.89 -0.34 28.93
C ASP A 103 -13.42 0.08 28.82
N LYS A 104 -13.16 1.33 29.23
CA LYS A 104 -11.83 1.95 29.21
C LYS A 104 -10.77 1.15 29.98
N LYS A 105 -11.15 0.37 30.99
CA LYS A 105 -10.21 -0.42 31.81
C LYS A 105 -9.71 -1.63 31.03
N ASP A 106 -10.60 -2.40 30.43
CA ASP A 106 -10.22 -3.56 29.61
C ASP A 106 -9.39 -3.13 28.39
N PHE A 107 -9.74 -2.00 27.77
CA PHE A 107 -8.88 -1.37 26.75
C PHE A 107 -7.47 -1.07 27.27
N ALA A 108 -7.35 -0.41 28.43
CA ALA A 108 -6.07 -0.06 29.02
C ALA A 108 -5.22 -1.30 29.35
N GLU A 109 -5.82 -2.34 29.92
CA GLU A 109 -5.14 -3.61 30.23
C GLU A 109 -4.59 -4.27 28.97
N LYS A 110 -5.43 -4.40 27.94
CA LYS A 110 -5.03 -4.98 26.64
C LYS A 110 -3.93 -4.16 25.98
N ALA A 111 -4.04 -2.83 25.98
CA ALA A 111 -3.04 -1.93 25.41
C ALA A 111 -1.68 -2.03 26.13
N ILE A 112 -1.67 -2.05 27.47
CA ILE A 112 -0.43 -2.16 28.26
C ILE A 112 0.23 -3.53 28.06
N LYS A 113 -0.57 -4.60 27.98
CA LYS A 113 -0.05 -5.95 27.69
C LYS A 113 0.61 -6.01 26.31
N LEU A 114 -0.02 -5.43 25.29
CA LEU A 114 0.52 -5.37 23.93
C LEU A 114 1.79 -4.50 23.85
N ALA A 115 1.86 -3.44 24.65
CA ALA A 115 3.03 -2.57 24.70
C ALA A 115 4.30 -3.33 25.15
N ASN A 116 4.15 -4.39 25.95
CA ASN A 116 5.23 -5.28 26.37
C ASN A 116 6.42 -4.48 26.94
N PHE A 117 6.15 -3.70 28.00
CA PHE A 117 7.12 -2.83 28.69
C PHE A 117 8.39 -3.55 29.17
N GLU A 118 8.32 -4.88 29.34
CA GLU A 118 9.48 -5.72 29.67
C GLU A 118 10.51 -5.76 28.54
N ASN A 119 10.04 -5.88 27.28
CA ASN A 119 10.89 -6.14 26.13
C ASN A 119 10.98 -4.97 25.14
N ASN A 120 10.17 -3.93 25.33
CA ASN A 120 10.16 -2.73 24.49
C ASN A 120 10.55 -1.49 25.28
N SER A 121 11.36 -0.63 24.67
CA SER A 121 11.55 0.73 25.18
C SER A 121 10.27 1.54 25.03
N PHE A 122 10.07 2.53 25.91
CA PHE A 122 8.97 3.46 25.75
C PHE A 122 9.06 4.21 24.42
N TYR A 123 10.23 4.36 23.80
CA TYR A 123 10.35 4.87 22.43
C TYR A 123 9.56 4.02 21.41
N ARG A 124 9.60 2.68 21.51
CA ARG A 124 8.79 1.81 20.64
C ARG A 124 7.30 1.86 21.00
N ILE A 125 6.97 1.96 22.29
CA ILE A 125 5.58 2.09 22.76
C ILE A 125 5.01 3.45 22.36
N TYR A 126 5.79 4.51 22.47
CA TYR A 126 5.48 5.84 21.98
C TYR A 126 5.29 5.80 20.46
N ASN A 127 6.21 5.20 19.72
CA ASN A 127 6.09 5.13 18.27
C ASN A 127 4.95 4.25 17.75
N ASN A 128 4.53 3.27 18.52
CA ASN A 128 3.41 2.42 18.16
C ASN A 128 2.08 3.07 18.59
N PHE A 129 1.96 3.55 19.83
CA PHE A 129 0.68 3.97 20.39
C PHE A 129 0.42 5.48 20.28
N PHE A 130 1.47 6.29 20.13
CA PHE A 130 1.42 7.75 20.23
C PHE A 130 2.09 8.50 19.05
N ASN A 131 2.92 7.84 18.23
CA ASN A 131 3.41 8.40 16.97
C ASN A 131 2.34 8.17 15.91
N LEU A 132 1.47 9.17 15.82
CA LEU A 132 0.32 9.23 14.94
C LEU A 132 0.77 9.65 13.53
N TYR A 133 1.73 8.92 12.95
CA TYR A 133 1.95 9.01 11.53
C TYR A 133 0.68 8.54 10.84
N LEU A 134 0.22 9.30 9.84
CA LEU A 134 -0.93 9.00 8.97
C LEU A 134 -0.68 7.78 8.05
N TYR A 135 0.09 6.80 8.52
CA TYR A 135 0.16 5.51 7.88
C TYR A 135 -0.95 4.65 8.48
N GLU A 136 -2.08 4.61 7.78
CA GLU A 136 -3.08 3.57 8.00
C GLU A 136 -2.62 2.34 7.20
N PRO A 137 -1.94 1.34 7.81
CA PRO A 137 -1.62 0.11 7.10
C PRO A 137 -2.95 -0.51 6.67
N TYR A 138 -3.16 -0.56 5.37
CA TYR A 138 -4.26 -1.31 4.76
C TYR A 138 -3.67 -2.42 3.90
N PRO A 139 -4.04 -3.69 4.14
CA PRO A 139 -4.95 -4.18 5.20
C PRO A 139 -4.31 -4.17 6.60
N ILE A 140 -5.12 -4.18 7.65
CA ILE A 140 -4.66 -4.38 9.05
C ILE A 140 -4.20 -5.83 9.20
N GLN A 141 -2.93 -6.06 9.54
CA GLN A 141 -2.34 -7.39 9.54
C GLN A 141 -2.21 -8.03 10.94
N ASP A 142 -2.27 -7.23 12.01
CA ASP A 142 -2.11 -7.73 13.38
C ASP A 142 -2.80 -6.86 14.44
N LYS A 143 -2.77 -7.32 15.71
CA LYS A 143 -3.39 -6.65 16.86
C LYS A 143 -2.81 -5.26 17.15
N MET A 144 -1.52 -5.05 16.88
CA MET A 144 -0.86 -3.76 17.08
C MET A 144 -1.31 -2.77 16.01
N GLN A 145 -1.37 -3.20 14.75
CA GLN A 145 -1.90 -2.39 13.64
C GLN A 145 -3.37 -2.02 13.85
N PHE A 146 -4.18 -2.92 14.41
CA PHE A 146 -5.56 -2.58 14.77
C PHE A 146 -5.64 -1.54 15.88
N LEU A 147 -4.79 -1.65 16.90
CA LEU A 147 -4.75 -0.66 17.97
C LEU A 147 -4.28 0.71 17.44
N HIS A 148 -3.31 0.75 16.52
CA HIS A 148 -2.94 1.97 15.82
C HIS A 148 -4.13 2.57 15.06
N TYR A 149 -4.87 1.73 14.33
CA TYR A 149 -6.07 2.16 13.62
C TYR A 149 -7.10 2.79 14.56
N LEU A 150 -7.39 2.16 15.70
CA LEU A 150 -8.31 2.71 16.70
C LEU A 150 -7.82 4.05 17.28
N MET A 151 -6.54 4.12 17.65
CA MET A 151 -5.93 5.36 18.16
C MET A 151 -5.91 6.47 17.10
N ASN A 152 -5.82 6.12 15.82
CA ASN A 152 -5.89 7.06 14.70
C ASN A 152 -7.32 7.62 14.49
N LYS A 153 -8.36 6.84 14.79
CA LYS A 153 -9.77 7.27 14.69
C LYS A 153 -10.34 7.87 15.99
N PHE A 154 -9.59 7.82 17.10
CA PHE A 154 -10.01 8.42 18.37
C PHE A 154 -10.34 9.90 18.19
N ASP A 155 -11.51 10.34 18.66
CA ASP A 155 -11.89 11.76 18.66
C ASP A 155 -10.97 12.53 19.62
N ARG A 156 -10.09 13.35 19.05
CA ARG A 156 -9.09 14.15 19.78
C ARG A 156 -9.60 15.52 20.21
N SER A 157 -10.91 15.76 20.18
CA SER A 157 -11.47 16.95 20.79
C SER A 157 -11.12 16.99 22.29
N SER A 158 -10.81 18.17 22.80
CA SER A 158 -10.47 18.36 24.23
C SER A 158 -11.51 17.73 25.15
N LYS A 159 -12.81 17.90 24.82
CA LYS A 159 -13.93 17.31 25.56
C LYS A 159 -13.87 15.78 25.59
N ASN A 160 -13.56 15.14 24.47
CA ASN A 160 -13.51 13.68 24.43
C ASN A 160 -12.25 13.14 25.11
N ILE A 161 -11.10 13.83 25.00
CA ILE A 161 -9.88 13.50 25.74
C ILE A 161 -10.13 13.55 27.25
N GLU A 162 -10.74 14.63 27.77
CA GLU A 162 -11.07 14.77 29.19
C GLU A 162 -12.05 13.69 29.66
N ARG A 163 -13.05 13.38 28.82
CA ARG A 163 -14.02 12.33 29.14
C ARG A 163 -13.36 10.96 29.15
N PHE A 164 -12.47 10.66 28.21
CA PHE A 164 -11.82 9.35 28.11
C PHE A 164 -10.80 9.16 29.23
N PHE A 165 -9.86 10.10 29.36
CA PHE A 165 -8.83 10.13 30.40
C PHE A 165 -9.32 10.85 31.66
N ASP A 166 -10.43 10.36 32.24
CA ASP A 166 -10.85 10.81 33.56
C ASP A 166 -9.89 10.32 34.65
N THR A 167 -10.02 10.86 35.86
CA THR A 167 -9.13 10.53 36.98
C THR A 167 -9.12 9.03 37.31
N GLU A 168 -10.26 8.35 37.23
CA GLU A 168 -10.33 6.91 37.48
C GLU A 168 -9.52 6.12 36.45
N THR A 169 -9.69 6.47 35.18
CA THR A 169 -8.98 5.84 34.05
C THR A 169 -7.48 6.09 34.14
N ILE A 170 -7.07 7.33 34.44
CA ILE A 170 -5.66 7.70 34.63
C ILE A 170 -5.04 6.89 35.77
N ASN A 171 -5.73 6.80 36.92
CA ASN A 171 -5.26 6.03 38.07
C ASN A 171 -5.08 4.55 37.74
N HIS A 172 -6.03 3.98 37.00
CA HIS A 172 -5.99 2.58 36.60
C HIS A 172 -4.83 2.31 35.62
N ILE A 173 -4.64 3.16 34.61
CA ILE A 173 -3.49 3.07 33.68
C ILE A 173 -2.17 3.17 34.45
N ALA A 174 -2.04 4.13 35.36
CA ALA A 174 -0.85 4.32 36.18
C ALA A 174 -0.54 3.09 37.04
N TYR A 175 -1.57 2.52 37.68
CA TYR A 175 -1.47 1.29 38.45
C TYR A 175 -0.97 0.14 37.59
N LEU A 176 -1.61 -0.12 36.44
CA LEU A 176 -1.23 -1.21 35.54
C LEU A 176 0.21 -1.09 35.04
N ILE A 177 0.65 0.11 34.66
CA ILE A 177 2.04 0.35 34.25
C ILE A 177 2.99 0.09 35.41
N LYS A 178 2.68 0.54 36.62
CA LYS A 178 3.51 0.28 37.81
C LYS A 178 3.61 -1.22 38.11
N GLN A 179 2.50 -1.96 37.98
CA GLN A 179 2.48 -3.42 38.15
C GLN A 179 3.38 -4.18 37.18
N THR A 180 3.73 -3.59 36.02
CA THR A 180 4.71 -4.23 35.13
C THR A 180 6.10 -4.34 35.77
N GLY A 181 6.44 -3.47 36.73
CA GLY A 181 7.79 -3.39 37.29
C GLY A 181 8.84 -2.77 36.37
N PHE A 182 8.45 -2.33 35.16
CA PHE A 182 9.35 -1.79 34.14
C PHE A 182 9.23 -0.27 33.95
N TYR A 183 8.41 0.45 34.73
CA TYR A 183 8.19 1.89 34.57
C TYR A 183 9.49 2.70 34.45
N GLU A 184 10.39 2.60 35.42
CA GLU A 184 11.67 3.34 35.44
C GLU A 184 12.63 2.86 34.33
N LYS A 185 12.72 1.53 34.13
CA LYS A 185 13.62 0.90 33.15
C LYS A 185 13.19 1.14 31.70
N SER A 186 11.89 1.33 31.46
CA SER A 186 11.32 1.52 30.11
C SER A 186 11.66 2.87 29.50
N GLY A 187 12.09 3.85 30.32
CA GLY A 187 12.30 5.23 29.90
C GLY A 187 11.02 6.06 29.81
N LEU A 188 9.86 5.52 30.22
CA LEU A 188 8.58 6.24 30.21
C LEU A 188 8.61 7.47 31.13
N GLU A 189 9.19 7.35 32.33
CA GLU A 189 9.32 8.49 33.25
C GLU A 189 10.10 9.65 32.61
N LYS A 190 11.27 9.35 32.06
CA LYS A 190 12.12 10.32 31.37
C LYS A 190 11.39 11.00 30.22
N ARG A 191 10.67 10.22 29.42
CA ARG A 191 9.91 10.74 28.28
C ARG A 191 8.74 11.61 28.72
N LEU A 192 8.03 11.23 29.77
CA LEU A 192 6.93 12.02 30.33
C LEU A 192 7.44 13.36 30.88
N THR A 193 8.56 13.35 31.61
CA THR A 193 9.22 14.57 32.08
C THR A 193 9.64 15.47 30.91
N CYS A 194 10.25 14.90 29.87
CA CYS A 194 10.65 15.64 28.68
C CYS A 194 9.44 16.29 27.97
N LEU A 195 8.35 15.54 27.76
CA LEU A 195 7.12 16.08 27.17
C LEU A 195 6.54 17.23 28.00
N LEU A 196 6.46 17.08 29.32
CA LEU A 196 5.93 18.13 30.19
C LEU A 196 6.81 19.38 30.17
N ALA A 197 8.14 19.21 30.25
CA ALA A 197 9.09 20.32 30.17
C ALA A 197 8.99 21.06 28.82
N THR A 198 8.93 20.34 27.68
CA THR A 198 8.79 20.97 26.36
C THR A 198 7.55 21.86 26.30
N TYR A 199 6.42 21.40 26.85
CA TYR A 199 5.23 22.23 26.91
C TYR A 199 5.42 23.43 27.83
N GLU A 200 5.96 23.25 29.02
CA GLU A 200 6.12 24.32 30.00
C GLU A 200 7.03 25.45 29.52
N HIS A 201 8.13 25.12 28.84
CA HIS A 201 9.08 26.11 28.33
C HIS A 201 8.57 26.82 27.07
N GLU A 202 7.84 26.12 26.19
CA GLU A 202 7.58 26.61 24.83
C GLU A 202 6.09 26.88 24.54
N SER A 203 5.17 26.55 25.47
CA SER A 203 3.71 26.75 25.28
C SER A 203 3.28 28.22 25.18
N THR A 204 4.18 29.16 25.47
CA THR A 204 3.92 30.59 25.29
C THR A 204 4.13 31.07 23.85
N ASP A 205 4.77 30.26 23.01
CA ASP A 205 5.00 30.53 21.60
C ASP A 205 4.06 29.67 20.73
N GLU A 206 2.82 30.14 20.58
CA GLU A 206 1.82 29.47 19.72
C GLU A 206 2.28 29.40 18.26
N GLU A 207 3.11 30.36 17.81
CA GLU A 207 3.59 30.43 16.44
C GLU A 207 4.64 29.34 16.16
N LEU A 208 5.53 29.08 17.12
CA LEU A 208 6.51 28.00 17.03
C LEU A 208 5.84 26.66 16.72
N PHE A 209 4.82 26.25 17.48
CA PHE A 209 4.19 24.95 17.28
C PHE A 209 3.41 24.84 15.95
N LEU A 210 2.85 25.95 15.45
CA LEU A 210 2.21 25.97 14.12
C LEU A 210 3.24 25.83 12.99
N GLN A 211 4.35 26.56 13.08
CA GLN A 211 5.45 26.45 12.11
C GLN A 211 6.05 25.03 12.12
N LEU A 212 6.26 24.49 13.31
CA LEU A 212 6.74 23.13 13.48
C LEU A 212 5.74 22.10 12.95
N TYR A 213 4.43 22.29 13.12
CA TYR A 213 3.43 21.38 12.55
C TYR A 213 3.48 21.36 11.03
N ALA A 214 3.53 22.54 10.39
CA ALA A 214 3.66 22.66 8.94
C ALA A 214 4.94 21.98 8.46
N LYS A 215 6.05 22.18 9.20
CA LYS A 215 7.30 21.50 8.94
C LYS A 215 7.13 19.99 9.07
N PHE A 216 6.57 19.49 10.20
CA PHE A 216 6.28 18.08 10.58
C PHE A 216 5.51 17.29 9.51
N ASN A 217 4.78 17.97 8.64
CA ASN A 217 4.05 17.38 7.52
C ASN A 217 4.68 17.58 6.14
N SER A 218 5.86 18.19 6.05
CA SER A 218 6.60 18.35 4.80
C SER A 218 7.52 17.14 4.52
N ASP A 219 7.77 16.87 3.24
CA ASP A 219 8.67 15.81 2.78
C ASP A 219 10.17 16.15 2.95
N SER A 220 10.49 17.39 3.34
CA SER A 220 11.86 17.91 3.41
C SER A 220 12.29 18.17 4.85
N TRP A 221 13.09 17.27 5.40
CA TRP A 221 13.68 17.41 6.73
C TRP A 221 15.17 17.60 6.70
N ASP A 222 15.61 18.70 7.30
CA ASP A 222 16.97 18.77 7.81
C ASP A 222 16.97 18.50 9.33
N TRP A 223 17.56 17.36 9.71
CA TRP A 223 17.75 16.96 11.10
C TRP A 223 18.68 17.91 11.88
N SER A 224 19.49 18.71 11.17
CA SER A 224 20.38 19.69 11.79
C SER A 224 19.61 20.87 12.40
N GLU A 225 18.54 21.32 11.74
CA GLU A 225 17.69 22.44 12.18
C GLU A 225 16.89 22.10 13.44
N LEU A 226 16.63 20.82 13.71
CA LEU A 226 15.92 20.42 14.92
C LEU A 226 16.73 20.69 16.19
N LYS A 227 18.07 20.64 16.11
CA LYS A 227 18.94 20.90 17.27
C LYS A 227 18.94 22.37 17.70
N THR A 228 18.48 23.27 16.84
CA THR A 228 18.38 24.71 17.13
C THR A 228 17.02 25.11 17.67
N ILE A 229 16.02 24.22 17.65
CA ILE A 229 14.67 24.50 18.14
C ILE A 229 14.64 24.69 19.66
N PRO A 230 15.21 23.78 20.49
CA PRO A 230 15.08 23.94 21.92
C PRO A 230 15.89 25.12 22.43
N SER A 231 15.30 25.88 23.36
CA SER A 231 16.04 26.85 24.17
C SER A 231 17.22 26.19 24.91
N GLU A 232 18.26 26.95 25.25
CA GLU A 232 19.42 26.41 26.02
C GLU A 232 19.00 25.82 27.37
N GLU A 233 17.97 26.37 28.01
CA GLU A 233 17.37 25.83 29.23
C GLU A 233 16.71 24.47 28.98
N MET A 234 15.96 24.32 27.89
CA MET A 234 15.38 23.04 27.49
C MET A 234 16.48 22.03 27.12
N LYS A 235 17.55 22.46 26.44
CA LYS A 235 18.71 21.61 26.13
C LYS A 235 19.35 21.05 27.39
N SER A 236 19.56 21.89 28.41
CA SER A 236 20.07 21.45 29.71
C SER A 236 19.13 20.44 30.37
N THR A 237 17.82 20.72 30.36
CA THR A 237 16.81 19.84 30.95
C THR A 237 16.77 18.48 30.27
N ILE A 238 16.84 18.44 28.94
CA ILE A 238 16.92 17.17 28.17
C ILE A 238 18.22 16.43 28.49
N ALA A 239 19.36 17.13 28.53
CA ALA A 239 20.66 16.53 28.85
C ALA A 239 20.73 15.95 30.28
N ASP A 240 20.00 16.52 31.24
CA ASP A 240 19.90 15.96 32.59
C ASP A 240 19.02 14.70 32.63
N ILE A 241 17.96 14.66 31.81
CA ILE A 241 17.03 13.53 31.73
C ILE A 241 17.68 12.33 31.01
N PHE A 242 18.35 12.58 29.89
CA PHE A 242 19.01 11.57 29.08
C PHE A 242 20.50 11.58 29.37
N THR A 243 21.05 10.46 29.88
CA THR A 243 22.44 10.35 30.39
C THR A 243 23.54 10.54 29.34
N THR A 244 23.19 10.99 28.14
CA THR A 244 24.10 11.29 27.03
C THR A 244 24.15 12.79 26.82
N HIS A 245 25.36 13.38 26.83
CA HIS A 245 25.57 14.80 26.55
C HIS A 245 25.16 15.21 25.11
N GLU A 246 24.85 14.23 24.26
CA GLU A 246 24.22 14.46 22.97
C GLU A 246 22.71 14.34 23.13
N ILE A 247 22.02 15.47 22.95
CA ILE A 247 20.59 15.46 22.72
C ILE A 247 20.35 14.71 21.41
N TYR A 248 19.67 13.58 21.47
CA TYR A 248 19.28 12.89 20.25
C TYR A 248 18.26 13.76 19.52
N THR A 249 18.57 14.09 18.27
CA THR A 249 17.67 14.85 17.39
C THR A 249 16.27 14.23 17.34
N GLN A 250 16.18 12.91 17.46
CA GLN A 250 14.92 12.17 17.51
C GLN A 250 14.09 12.51 18.75
N ASP A 251 14.69 12.70 19.93
CA ASP A 251 13.95 13.03 21.16
C ASP A 251 13.34 14.44 21.09
N ILE A 252 14.09 15.38 20.49
CA ILE A 252 13.57 16.73 20.17
C ILE A 252 12.44 16.60 19.15
N PHE A 253 12.68 15.92 18.03
CA PHE A 253 11.69 15.71 16.98
C PHE A 253 10.39 15.15 17.55
N ASP A 254 10.49 14.09 18.35
CA ASP A 254 9.33 13.43 18.90
C ASP A 254 8.58 14.31 19.90
N SER A 255 9.27 15.08 20.74
CA SER A 255 8.64 15.93 21.77
C SER A 255 8.00 17.17 21.18
N TYR A 256 8.74 17.89 20.34
CA TYR A 256 8.22 19.07 19.66
C TYR A 256 7.17 18.68 18.62
N GLY A 257 7.34 17.56 17.93
CA GLY A 257 6.34 17.02 17.01
C GLY A 257 5.08 16.55 17.69
N PHE A 258 5.17 16.03 18.92
CA PHE A 258 3.99 15.77 19.73
C PHE A 258 3.20 17.06 19.96
N TRP A 259 3.84 18.09 20.51
CA TRP A 259 3.15 19.32 20.89
C TRP A 259 2.71 20.16 19.71
N ALA A 260 3.45 20.16 18.61
CA ALA A 260 3.03 20.78 17.35
C ALA A 260 1.70 20.20 16.86
N ARG A 261 1.55 18.87 16.88
CA ARG A 261 0.30 18.19 16.51
C ARG A 261 -0.84 18.52 17.47
N ARG A 262 -0.60 18.46 18.78
CA ARG A 262 -1.63 18.76 19.79
C ARG A 262 -2.08 20.22 19.76
N SER A 263 -1.17 21.14 19.45
CA SER A 263 -1.48 22.57 19.29
C SER A 263 -2.33 22.79 18.06
N ASN A 264 -1.97 22.18 16.92
CA ASN A 264 -2.78 22.24 15.70
C ASN A 264 -4.18 21.63 15.87
N GLU A 265 -4.32 20.57 16.67
CA GLU A 265 -5.62 19.96 16.99
C GLU A 265 -6.42 20.76 18.04
N GLY A 266 -5.87 21.83 18.62
CA GLY A 266 -6.53 22.65 19.64
C GLY A 266 -6.71 21.95 20.99
N ASN A 267 -5.91 20.92 21.29
CA ASN A 267 -6.07 20.07 22.47
C ASN A 267 -4.82 20.01 23.38
N ALA A 268 -3.76 20.76 23.06
CA ALA A 268 -2.49 20.73 23.80
C ALA A 268 -2.64 20.95 25.31
N ALA A 269 -3.37 21.99 25.74
CA ALA A 269 -3.58 22.27 27.15
C ALA A 269 -4.32 21.14 27.90
N THR A 270 -5.29 20.50 27.24
CA THR A 270 -6.02 19.36 27.80
C THR A 270 -5.10 18.14 27.94
N VAL A 271 -4.32 17.83 26.91
CA VAL A 271 -3.36 16.72 26.96
C VAL A 271 -2.29 16.94 28.02
N TYR A 272 -1.78 18.17 28.16
CA TYR A 272 -0.85 18.54 29.22
C TYR A 272 -1.42 18.26 30.61
N LYS A 273 -2.69 18.61 30.88
CA LYS A 273 -3.35 18.28 32.16
C LYS A 273 -3.42 16.78 32.40
N VAL A 274 -3.76 15.99 31.39
CA VAL A 274 -3.79 14.52 31.48
C VAL A 274 -2.41 13.97 31.81
N LEU A 275 -1.36 14.39 31.09
CA LEU A 275 0.02 13.96 31.33
C LEU A 275 0.51 14.34 32.74
N LYS A 276 0.19 15.55 33.22
CA LYS A 276 0.52 15.96 34.59
C LYS A 276 -0.18 15.13 35.66
N GLN A 277 -1.46 14.84 35.47
CA GLN A 277 -2.20 13.96 36.39
C GLN A 277 -1.59 12.56 36.40
N PHE A 278 -1.30 12.01 35.22
CA PHE A 278 -0.66 10.72 35.09
C PHE A 278 0.71 10.68 35.80
N GLN A 279 1.59 11.67 35.57
CA GLN A 279 2.89 11.77 36.24
C GLN A 279 2.73 11.80 37.76
N LYS A 280 1.83 12.65 38.28
CA LYS A 280 1.57 12.75 39.71
C LYS A 280 1.13 11.42 40.32
N HIS A 281 0.23 10.71 39.65
CA HIS A 281 -0.33 9.47 40.16
C HIS A 281 0.68 8.32 40.13
N ILE A 282 1.39 8.13 39.02
CA ILE A 282 2.35 7.04 38.89
C ILE A 282 3.57 7.21 39.82
N SER A 283 3.97 8.44 40.12
CA SER A 283 5.02 8.73 41.11
C SER A 283 4.55 8.57 42.55
N SER A 284 3.24 8.58 42.81
CA SER A 284 2.66 8.39 44.15
C SER A 284 2.36 6.93 44.50
N LEU A 285 2.43 6.03 43.51
CA LEU A 285 2.28 4.57 43.63
C LEU A 285 3.63 3.90 43.83
#